data_AF-A0A4Q2YPV9-F1
#
_entry.id   AF-A0A4Q2YPV9-F1
#
_cell.length_a   1.000
_cell.length_b   1.000
_cell.length_c   1.000
_cell.angle_alpha   90.00
_cell.angle_beta   90.00
_cell.angle_gamma   90.00
#
_symmetry.space_group_name_H-M   'P 1'
#
loop_
_entity.id
_entity.type
_entity.pdbx_description
1 polymer ?
#
loop_
_entity_poly.entity_id
_entity_poly.type
_entity_poly.pdbx_seq_one_letter_code
_entity_poly.pdbx_strand_id
1 'polypeptide(L)'
;MKVLPLVVAPLLATGVGFAAGWLCKPAAVIPSAEGEEVPASHRSGAGTGSLAGDPTSTRSGSSAAAAPSAESIERYFASELKSLRGLSDEEFATRMVDVWLAREDAANLLSKAIFSEASDGKKAMAFYDEFKRRKGLTGHEDAGQPLWYFMFTAGQRNGAEVLQKMMDTHPQGILEVDTIVHGWITREPSQAVEWLNSLPEDCPFYSKALKGIVWGIGEMSPPAAVDTFLKLPAEERNQKFESLAGGALSGHGFTGLNEIAALLPSDDDRKNLLMNSLPFAMNKSPSEFVEGMAGHLPM
;
A
#
# COMPACT_ATOMS: atom_id res chain seq x y z
N MET A 1 -12.64 -40.57 -55.66
CA MET A 1 -12.40 -39.39 -54.80
C MET A 1 -13.42 -39.41 -53.67
N LYS A 2 -13.00 -39.78 -52.46
CA LYS A 2 -13.82 -39.78 -51.24
C LYS A 2 -13.14 -38.83 -50.24
N VAL A 3 -13.87 -37.80 -49.83
CA VAL A 3 -13.43 -36.83 -48.82
C VAL A 3 -13.84 -37.37 -47.45
N LEU A 4 -12.87 -37.56 -46.56
CA LEU A 4 -13.07 -37.88 -45.14
C LEU A 4 -13.13 -36.57 -44.35
N PRO A 5 -14.03 -36.42 -43.36
CA PRO A 5 -14.03 -35.25 -42.49
C PRO A 5 -12.95 -35.38 -41.40
N LEU A 6 -12.19 -34.31 -41.25
CA LEU A 6 -11.22 -34.11 -40.18
C LEU A 6 -11.98 -33.84 -38.87
N VAL A 7 -12.08 -34.84 -37.99
CA VAL A 7 -12.59 -34.67 -36.63
C VAL A 7 -11.45 -34.13 -35.78
N VAL A 8 -11.52 -32.84 -35.43
CA VAL A 8 -10.64 -32.21 -34.44
C VAL A 8 -11.18 -32.55 -33.06
N ALA A 9 -10.52 -33.46 -32.35
CA ALA A 9 -10.75 -33.70 -30.94
C ALA A 9 -10.05 -32.62 -30.11
N PRO A 10 -10.66 -32.10 -29.03
CA PRO A 10 -9.98 -31.20 -28.11
C PRO A 10 -8.96 -32.00 -27.28
N LEU A 11 -7.68 -31.62 -27.39
CA LEU A 11 -6.64 -32.04 -26.48
C LEU A 11 -6.97 -31.47 -25.09
N LEU A 12 -7.48 -32.31 -24.20
CA LEU A 12 -7.44 -32.06 -22.76
C LEU A 12 -5.98 -32.10 -22.34
N ALA A 13 -5.32 -30.94 -22.35
CA ALA A 13 -4.06 -30.76 -21.66
C ALA A 13 -4.34 -30.79 -20.16
N THR A 14 -4.26 -31.97 -19.55
CA THR A 14 -4.04 -32.13 -18.11
C THR A 14 -2.62 -31.67 -17.81
N GLY A 15 -2.41 -30.35 -17.86
CA GLY A 15 -1.27 -29.72 -17.23
C GLY A 15 -1.49 -29.81 -15.74
N VAL A 16 -0.88 -30.80 -15.10
CA VAL A 16 -0.63 -30.79 -13.65
C VAL A 16 0.42 -29.71 -13.43
N GLY A 17 -0.03 -28.46 -13.44
CA GLY A 17 0.76 -27.36 -12.90
C GLY A 17 0.88 -27.62 -11.41
N PHE A 18 2.11 -27.76 -10.92
CA PHE A 18 2.42 -27.77 -9.50
C PHE A 18 2.12 -26.37 -8.93
N ALA A 19 0.83 -26.01 -8.82
CA ALA A 19 0.40 -24.89 -7.99
C ALA A 19 0.60 -25.33 -6.55
N ALA A 20 1.80 -25.13 -6.07
CA ALA A 20 2.22 -25.62 -4.78
C ALA A 20 1.66 -24.67 -3.71
N GLY A 21 0.60 -25.12 -3.04
CA GLY A 21 -0.08 -24.41 -1.95
C GLY A 21 0.76 -24.33 -0.67
N TRP A 22 1.92 -23.67 -0.73
CA TRP A 22 2.88 -23.60 0.38
C TRP A 22 2.46 -22.67 1.54
N LEU A 23 1.41 -21.87 1.34
CA LEU A 23 0.91 -20.93 2.35
C LEU A 23 -0.35 -21.40 3.08
N CYS A 24 -0.92 -22.56 2.72
CA CYS A 24 -2.10 -23.13 3.41
C CYS A 24 -1.72 -23.96 4.65
N LYS A 25 -0.83 -23.46 5.50
CA LYS A 25 -0.91 -23.80 6.93
C LYS A 25 -1.86 -22.78 7.55
N PRO A 26 -2.78 -23.16 8.46
CA PRO A 26 -3.61 -22.18 9.13
C PRO A 26 -2.66 -21.17 9.79
N ALA A 27 -2.71 -19.93 9.32
CA ALA A 27 -1.99 -18.83 9.96
C ALA A 27 -2.30 -18.92 11.45
N ALA A 28 -1.26 -18.90 12.29
CA ALA A 28 -1.47 -18.61 13.70
C ALA A 28 -2.36 -17.37 13.76
N VAL A 29 -3.47 -17.47 14.47
CA VAL A 29 -4.44 -16.39 14.64
C VAL A 29 -3.66 -15.13 14.99
N ILE A 30 -3.58 -14.19 14.05
CA ILE A 30 -3.00 -12.86 14.31
C ILE A 30 -3.94 -12.26 15.34
N PRO A 31 -3.48 -11.96 16.58
CA PRO A 31 -4.35 -11.37 17.58
C PRO A 31 -4.81 -10.01 17.06
N SER A 32 -6.11 -9.81 16.93
CA SER A 32 -6.69 -8.48 16.75
C SER A 32 -6.20 -7.60 17.90
N ALA A 33 -5.49 -6.51 17.57
CA ALA A 33 -5.09 -5.51 18.54
C ALA A 33 -6.35 -4.85 19.11
N GLU A 34 -6.81 -5.32 20.26
CA GLU A 34 -7.76 -4.59 21.10
C GLU A 34 -7.04 -3.37 21.68
N GLY A 35 -7.71 -2.22 21.59
CA GLY A 35 -7.13 -0.90 21.79
C GLY A 35 -6.41 -0.72 23.13
N GLU A 36 -5.12 -0.45 23.05
CA GLU A 36 -4.31 0.03 24.15
C GLU A 36 -4.41 1.58 24.17
N GLU A 37 -5.01 2.14 25.22
CA GLU A 37 -5.09 3.58 25.45
C GLU A 37 -3.68 4.16 25.61
N VAL A 38 -3.28 5.03 24.68
CA VAL A 38 -2.02 5.77 24.75
C VAL A 38 -2.12 6.86 25.84
N PRO A 39 -1.24 6.85 26.86
CA PRO A 39 -1.22 7.91 27.86
C PRO A 39 -0.62 9.19 27.30
N ALA A 40 -1.38 10.29 27.41
CA ALA A 40 -0.91 11.63 27.08
C ALA A 40 0.15 12.09 28.09
N SER A 41 1.40 12.25 27.65
CA SER A 41 2.38 13.05 28.41
C SER A 41 3.42 13.75 27.53
N HIS A 42 3.84 14.92 28.02
CA HIS A 42 4.95 15.79 27.58
C HIS A 42 4.71 16.78 26.44
N ARG A 43 4.07 17.90 26.81
CA ARG A 43 4.25 19.22 26.16
C ARG A 43 5.18 20.05 27.05
N SER A 44 6.43 20.23 26.63
CA SER A 44 7.38 21.13 27.29
C SER A 44 7.29 22.54 26.67
N GLY A 45 7.19 23.56 27.53
CA GLY A 45 7.35 24.98 27.17
C GLY A 45 8.83 25.31 26.90
N ALA A 46 9.29 26.55 26.75
CA ALA A 46 8.69 27.87 26.68
C ALA A 46 9.72 28.74 25.92
N GLY A 47 9.29 29.75 25.17
CA GLY A 47 10.19 30.68 24.49
C GLY A 47 9.51 32.03 24.28
N THR A 48 9.55 32.88 25.31
CA THR A 48 9.02 34.25 25.26
C THR A 48 10.05 35.19 24.62
N GLY A 49 9.85 35.52 23.34
CA GLY A 49 10.52 36.62 22.65
C GLY A 49 9.60 37.83 22.59
N SER A 50 9.90 38.86 23.38
CA SER A 50 9.21 40.15 23.39
C SER A 50 9.72 41.03 22.25
N LEU A 51 8.86 41.39 21.31
CA LEU A 51 9.09 42.47 20.36
C LEU A 51 7.87 43.40 20.37
N ALA A 52 8.10 44.61 20.88
CA ALA A 52 7.15 45.70 20.87
C ALA A 52 6.98 46.23 19.44
N GLY A 53 5.75 46.20 18.93
CA GLY A 53 5.36 46.73 17.64
C GLY A 53 3.94 47.33 17.68
N ASP A 54 3.87 48.59 17.24
CA ASP A 54 2.77 49.53 17.06
C ASP A 54 1.28 49.03 17.05
N PRO A 55 0.38 49.62 17.87
CA PRO A 55 -1.04 49.29 17.88
C PRO A 55 -1.90 50.36 17.19
N THR A 56 -1.90 50.45 15.86
CA THR A 56 -2.97 51.17 15.13
C THR A 56 -3.27 50.51 13.78
N SER A 57 -3.89 49.33 13.82
CA SER A 57 -4.63 48.80 12.67
C SER A 57 -6.02 48.39 13.12
N THR A 58 -7.01 49.16 12.67
CA THR A 58 -8.45 48.91 12.83
C THR A 58 -8.82 47.61 12.12
N ARG A 59 -8.72 46.50 12.86
CA ARG A 59 -9.11 45.16 12.41
C ARG A 59 -10.63 45.11 12.26
N SER A 60 -11.08 45.26 11.01
CA SER A 60 -12.46 44.98 10.59
C SER A 60 -12.90 43.61 11.10
N GLY A 61 -14.06 43.55 11.74
CA GLY A 61 -14.59 42.38 12.45
C GLY A 61 -14.82 41.19 11.52
N SER A 62 -13.81 40.33 11.39
CA SER A 62 -13.97 38.99 10.85
C SER A 62 -14.78 38.17 11.86
N SER A 63 -16.09 38.11 11.65
CA SER A 63 -16.97 37.16 12.33
C SER A 63 -16.42 35.76 12.09
N ALA A 64 -15.89 35.12 13.14
CA ALA A 64 -15.41 33.75 13.06
C ALA A 64 -16.62 32.86 12.79
N ALA A 65 -16.76 32.36 11.57
CA ALA A 65 -17.78 31.38 11.24
C ALA A 65 -17.64 30.21 12.21
N ALA A 66 -18.74 29.85 12.89
CA ALA A 66 -18.74 28.72 13.80
C ALA A 66 -18.34 27.45 13.03
N ALA A 67 -17.48 26.63 13.64
CA ALA A 67 -17.11 25.34 13.06
C ALA A 67 -18.38 24.48 12.84
N PRO A 68 -18.48 23.75 11.71
CA PRO A 68 -19.63 22.90 11.45
C PRO A 68 -19.77 21.82 12.53
N SER A 69 -21.01 21.44 12.86
CA SER A 69 -21.27 20.34 13.80
C SER A 69 -20.92 18.97 13.18
N ALA A 70 -20.59 17.98 14.01
CA ALA A 70 -20.29 16.61 13.56
C ALA A 70 -21.44 16.03 12.70
N GLU A 71 -22.68 16.23 13.13
CA GLU A 71 -23.87 15.78 12.39
C GLU A 71 -23.98 16.43 11.00
N SER A 72 -23.57 17.70 10.87
CA SER A 72 -23.56 18.38 9.57
C SER A 72 -22.50 17.80 8.63
N ILE A 73 -21.34 17.42 9.18
CA ILE A 73 -20.25 16.76 8.44
C ILE A 73 -20.70 15.37 7.98
N GLU A 74 -21.34 14.58 8.84
CA GLU A 74 -21.85 13.25 8.50
C GLU A 74 -22.92 13.31 7.41
N ARG A 75 -23.88 14.25 7.53
CA ARG A 75 -24.91 14.45 6.49
C ARG A 75 -24.30 14.85 5.16
N TYR A 76 -23.31 15.75 5.17
CA TYR A 76 -22.57 16.13 3.97
C TYR A 76 -21.85 14.91 3.37
N PHE A 77 -21.09 14.17 4.17
CA PHE A 77 -20.35 12.97 3.75
C PHE A 77 -21.27 11.93 3.11
N ALA A 78 -22.39 11.59 3.75
CA ALA A 78 -23.34 10.62 3.23
C ALA A 78 -23.98 11.08 1.90
N SER A 79 -24.31 12.37 1.79
CA SER A 79 -24.88 12.95 0.57
C SER A 79 -23.89 12.92 -0.59
N GLU A 80 -22.63 13.27 -0.32
CA GLU A 80 -21.57 13.32 -1.31
C GLU A 80 -21.17 11.92 -1.77
N LEU A 81 -21.05 10.98 -0.83
CA LEU A 81 -20.79 9.57 -1.12
C LEU A 81 -21.86 8.97 -2.04
N LYS A 82 -23.13 9.27 -1.77
CA LYS A 82 -24.24 8.83 -2.61
C LYS A 82 -24.16 9.43 -4.02
N SER A 83 -23.83 10.72 -4.12
CA SER A 83 -23.63 11.41 -5.40
C SER A 83 -22.51 10.77 -6.21
N LEU A 84 -21.33 10.56 -5.61
CA LEU A 84 -20.16 9.97 -6.28
C LEU A 84 -20.40 8.53 -6.74
N ARG A 85 -21.14 7.73 -5.98
CA ARG A 85 -21.49 6.36 -6.38
C ARG A 85 -22.41 6.29 -7.61
N GLY A 86 -23.13 7.38 -7.92
CA GLY A 86 -24.02 7.47 -9.08
C GLY A 86 -23.35 7.96 -10.36
N LEU A 87 -22.09 8.42 -10.30
CA LEU A 87 -21.34 8.89 -11.47
C LEU A 87 -20.89 7.72 -12.35
N SER A 88 -20.66 7.99 -13.65
CA SER A 88 -19.91 7.07 -14.50
C SER A 88 -18.46 6.93 -14.01
N ASP A 89 -17.76 5.89 -14.45
CA ASP A 89 -16.37 5.66 -14.08
C ASP A 89 -15.47 6.83 -14.55
N GLU A 90 -15.72 7.37 -15.74
CA GLU A 90 -14.98 8.51 -16.31
C GLU A 90 -15.30 9.84 -15.62
N GLU A 91 -16.58 10.09 -15.29
CA GLU A 91 -17.00 11.28 -14.55
C GLU A 91 -16.41 11.29 -13.14
N PHE A 92 -16.44 10.12 -12.48
CA PHE A 92 -15.83 9.91 -11.19
C PHE A 92 -14.33 10.20 -11.25
N ALA A 93 -13.61 9.58 -12.19
CA ALA A 93 -12.17 9.75 -12.36
C ALA A 93 -11.77 11.21 -12.61
N THR A 94 -12.48 11.89 -13.51
CA THR A 94 -12.26 13.32 -13.82
C THR A 94 -12.36 14.18 -12.56
N ARG A 95 -13.46 14.05 -11.83
CA ARG A 95 -13.72 14.84 -10.61
C ARG A 95 -12.74 14.50 -9.50
N MET A 96 -12.37 13.23 -9.39
CA MET A 96 -11.41 12.76 -8.40
C MET A 96 -10.01 13.34 -8.66
N VAL A 97 -9.55 13.34 -9.91
CA VAL A 97 -8.27 13.94 -10.29
C VAL A 97 -8.28 15.45 -10.05
N ASP A 98 -9.38 16.14 -10.30
CA ASP A 98 -9.51 17.57 -9.96
C ASP A 98 -9.28 17.81 -8.46
N VAL A 99 -9.89 16.99 -7.59
CA VAL A 99 -9.70 17.06 -6.13
C VAL A 99 -8.27 16.70 -5.72
N TRP A 100 -7.67 15.70 -6.38
CA TRP A 100 -6.32 15.23 -6.05
C TRP A 100 -5.21 16.21 -6.47
N LEU A 101 -5.44 16.98 -7.54
CA LEU A 101 -4.50 17.98 -8.04
C LEU A 101 -4.74 19.37 -7.45
N ALA A 102 -5.85 19.58 -6.74
CA ALA A 102 -6.10 20.80 -5.99
C ALA A 102 -5.13 20.96 -4.80
N ARG A 103 -5.01 22.19 -4.28
CA ARG A 103 -4.16 22.49 -3.11
C ARG A 103 -4.65 21.73 -1.88
N GLU A 104 -3.74 21.29 -1.02
CA GLU A 104 -4.14 20.59 0.19
C GLU A 104 -4.76 21.55 1.22
N ASP A 105 -6.04 21.32 1.51
CA ASP A 105 -6.77 21.93 2.60
C ASP A 105 -7.73 20.90 3.23
N ALA A 106 -8.35 21.25 4.35
CA ALA A 106 -9.22 20.34 5.09
C ALA A 106 -10.41 19.83 4.25
N ALA A 107 -10.97 20.67 3.36
CA ALA A 107 -12.08 20.28 2.50
C ALA A 107 -11.63 19.29 1.43
N ASN A 108 -10.43 19.47 0.88
CA ASN A 108 -9.83 18.54 -0.08
C ASN A 108 -9.44 17.22 0.57
N LEU A 109 -8.91 17.21 1.80
CA LEU A 109 -8.66 15.96 2.53
C LEU A 109 -9.94 15.17 2.80
N LEU A 110 -11.01 15.84 3.23
CA LEU A 110 -12.32 15.21 3.41
C LEU A 110 -12.85 14.65 2.07
N SER A 111 -12.73 15.41 0.99
CA SER A 111 -13.12 14.97 -0.34
C SER A 111 -12.32 13.73 -0.75
N LYS A 112 -10.99 13.73 -0.60
CA LYS A 112 -10.13 12.57 -0.89
C LYS A 112 -10.61 11.31 -0.15
N ALA A 113 -10.98 11.43 1.12
CA ALA A 113 -11.54 10.32 1.90
C ALA A 113 -12.89 9.83 1.35
N ILE A 114 -13.81 10.72 0.98
CA ILE A 114 -15.11 10.35 0.38
C ILE A 114 -14.91 9.66 -0.97
N PHE A 115 -13.99 10.14 -1.81
CA PHE A 115 -13.67 9.50 -3.09
C PHE A 115 -13.12 8.09 -2.89
N SER A 116 -12.19 7.92 -1.96
CA SER A 116 -11.70 6.58 -1.60
C SER A 116 -12.83 5.67 -1.08
N GLU A 117 -13.81 6.21 -0.35
CA GLU A 117 -14.99 5.48 0.13
C GLU A 117 -15.98 5.09 -0.99
N ALA A 118 -16.06 5.90 -2.04
CA ALA A 118 -16.90 5.67 -3.21
C ALA A 118 -16.27 4.75 -4.25
N SER A 119 -14.95 4.51 -4.19
CA SER A 119 -14.20 3.79 -5.20
C SER A 119 -14.47 2.28 -5.16
N ASP A 120 -14.68 1.71 -6.35
CA ASP A 120 -14.69 0.27 -6.64
C ASP A 120 -13.52 -0.06 -7.62
N GLY A 121 -13.37 -1.33 -8.01
CA GLY A 121 -12.28 -1.74 -8.89
C GLY A 121 -12.25 -1.00 -10.24
N LYS A 122 -13.41 -0.68 -10.81
CA LYS A 122 -13.49 0.03 -12.10
C LYS A 122 -13.16 1.51 -11.95
N LYS A 123 -13.73 2.17 -10.95
CA LYS A 123 -13.47 3.57 -10.64
C LYS A 123 -12.01 3.81 -10.24
N ALA A 124 -11.39 2.88 -9.53
CA ALA A 124 -9.97 2.95 -9.20
C ALA A 124 -9.09 2.95 -10.47
N MET A 125 -9.38 2.05 -11.41
CA MET A 125 -8.66 2.00 -12.68
C MET A 125 -8.94 3.21 -13.58
N ALA A 126 -10.18 3.70 -13.62
CA ALA A 126 -10.52 4.92 -14.34
C ALA A 126 -9.76 6.13 -13.78
N PHE A 127 -9.67 6.26 -12.44
CA PHE A 127 -8.86 7.29 -11.80
C PHE A 127 -7.38 7.15 -12.15
N TYR A 128 -6.83 5.93 -12.10
CA TYR A 128 -5.44 5.65 -12.47
C TYR A 128 -5.10 6.18 -13.87
N ASP A 129 -5.91 5.81 -14.87
CA ASP A 129 -5.71 6.19 -16.27
C ASP A 129 -5.83 7.72 -16.44
N GLU A 130 -6.86 8.33 -15.87
CA GLU A 130 -7.10 9.77 -15.98
C GLU A 130 -5.98 10.58 -15.27
N PHE A 131 -5.52 10.11 -14.11
CA PHE A 131 -4.45 10.77 -13.36
C PHE A 131 -3.15 10.79 -14.19
N LYS A 132 -2.75 9.64 -14.73
CA LYS A 132 -1.53 9.55 -15.55
C LYS A 132 -1.66 10.34 -16.84
N ARG A 133 -2.81 10.27 -17.51
CA ARG A 133 -3.09 11.07 -18.71
C ARG A 133 -2.90 12.57 -18.46
N ARG A 134 -3.46 13.11 -17.36
CA ARG A 134 -3.33 14.55 -17.03
C ARG A 134 -1.92 14.96 -16.62
N LYS A 135 -1.16 14.05 -16.02
CA LYS A 135 0.24 14.27 -15.67
C LYS A 135 1.19 14.09 -16.87
N GLY A 136 0.68 13.63 -18.01
CA GLY A 136 1.51 13.28 -19.16
C GLY A 136 2.41 12.08 -18.89
N LEU A 137 2.05 11.24 -17.92
CA LEU A 137 2.83 10.07 -17.55
C LEU A 137 2.53 8.94 -18.53
N THR A 138 3.57 8.40 -19.15
CA THR A 138 3.44 7.31 -20.13
C THR A 138 4.19 6.07 -19.64
N GLY A 139 3.46 4.98 -19.41
CA GLY A 139 4.06 3.71 -19.00
C GLY A 139 4.41 3.63 -17.51
N HIS A 140 5.66 3.26 -17.20
CA HIS A 140 6.12 2.90 -15.85
C HIS A 140 6.78 4.06 -15.10
N GLU A 141 6.28 5.28 -15.29
CA GLU A 141 6.76 6.42 -14.52
C GLU A 141 6.09 6.44 -13.15
N ASP A 142 6.86 6.77 -12.11
CA ASP A 142 6.36 6.94 -10.76
C ASP A 142 5.42 8.15 -10.72
N ALA A 143 4.15 7.89 -10.44
CA ALA A 143 3.12 8.91 -10.29
C ALA A 143 3.18 9.63 -8.93
N GLY A 144 4.08 9.18 -8.05
CA GLY A 144 4.36 9.74 -6.75
C GLY A 144 3.33 9.35 -5.69
N GLN A 145 3.54 9.92 -4.49
CA GLN A 145 2.75 9.69 -3.29
C GLN A 145 1.23 9.77 -3.47
N PRO A 146 0.66 10.74 -4.23
CA PRO A 146 -0.79 10.86 -4.31
C PRO A 146 -1.47 9.65 -4.97
N LEU A 147 -0.88 9.08 -6.02
CA LEU A 147 -1.42 7.88 -6.66
C LEU A 147 -1.16 6.66 -5.77
N TRP A 148 0.02 6.58 -5.16
CA TRP A 148 0.35 5.50 -4.22
C TRP A 148 -0.71 5.35 -3.11
N TYR A 149 -1.03 6.43 -2.40
CA TYR A 149 -2.03 6.41 -1.31
C TYR A 149 -3.40 5.95 -1.80
N PHE A 150 -3.82 6.43 -2.98
CA PHE A 150 -5.10 6.03 -3.53
C PHE A 150 -5.12 4.54 -3.89
N MET A 151 -4.11 4.03 -4.60
CA MET A 151 -4.05 2.64 -5.01
C MET A 151 -3.92 1.69 -3.81
N PHE A 152 -3.17 2.09 -2.78
CA PHE A 152 -3.10 1.38 -1.51
C PHE A 152 -4.49 1.30 -0.84
N THR A 153 -5.20 2.43 -0.75
CA THR A 153 -6.55 2.47 -0.19
C THR A 153 -7.53 1.62 -1.01
N ALA A 154 -7.47 1.67 -2.34
CA ALA A 154 -8.28 0.83 -3.21
C ALA A 154 -8.01 -0.66 -2.96
N GLY A 155 -6.73 -1.03 -2.80
CA GLY A 155 -6.31 -2.38 -2.42
C GLY A 155 -6.88 -2.85 -1.09
N GLN A 156 -6.84 -2.00 -0.05
CA GLN A 156 -7.47 -2.30 1.25
C GLN A 156 -8.97 -2.54 1.14
N ARG A 157 -9.65 -1.93 0.18
CA ARG A 157 -11.11 -2.02 0.07
C ARG A 157 -11.56 -3.22 -0.74
N ASN A 158 -10.97 -3.42 -1.91
CA ASN A 158 -11.34 -4.50 -2.83
C ASN A 158 -10.17 -4.89 -3.75
N GLY A 159 -9.03 -5.27 -3.16
CA GLY A 159 -7.82 -5.60 -3.92
C GLY A 159 -8.02 -6.62 -5.02
N ALA A 160 -8.82 -7.66 -4.79
CA ALA A 160 -9.15 -8.68 -5.80
C ALA A 160 -9.78 -8.07 -7.06
N GLU A 161 -10.81 -7.25 -6.90
CA GLU A 161 -11.51 -6.62 -8.04
C GLU A 161 -10.61 -5.62 -8.77
N VAL A 162 -9.85 -4.81 -8.03
CA VAL A 162 -8.92 -3.82 -8.60
C VAL A 162 -7.86 -4.53 -9.45
N LEU A 163 -7.24 -5.59 -8.91
CA LEU A 163 -6.20 -6.36 -9.62
C LEU A 163 -6.77 -7.12 -10.81
N GLN A 164 -7.95 -7.72 -10.69
CA GLN A 164 -8.60 -8.35 -11.84
C GLN A 164 -8.85 -7.34 -12.95
N LYS A 165 -9.40 -6.18 -12.61
CA LYS A 165 -9.68 -5.14 -13.60
C LYS A 165 -8.40 -4.63 -14.26
N MET A 166 -7.33 -4.49 -13.48
CA MET A 166 -6.01 -4.11 -13.97
C MET A 166 -5.38 -5.14 -14.90
N MET A 167 -5.52 -6.43 -14.61
CA MET A 167 -5.06 -7.49 -15.53
C MET A 167 -5.82 -7.43 -16.86
N ASP A 168 -7.11 -7.11 -16.82
CA ASP A 168 -7.94 -6.99 -18.04
C ASP A 168 -7.54 -5.76 -18.88
N THR A 169 -7.24 -4.61 -18.26
CA THR A 169 -6.96 -3.35 -18.98
C THR A 169 -5.46 -3.11 -19.25
N HIS A 170 -4.58 -3.69 -18.43
CA HIS A 170 -3.12 -3.57 -18.55
C HIS A 170 -2.46 -4.95 -18.42
N PRO A 171 -2.61 -5.84 -19.41
CA PRO A 171 -2.11 -7.22 -19.32
C PRO A 171 -0.58 -7.33 -19.16
N GLN A 172 0.17 -6.27 -19.46
CA GLN A 172 1.62 -6.19 -19.25
C GLN A 172 2.01 -5.80 -17.81
N GLY A 173 1.03 -5.57 -16.93
CA GLY A 173 1.22 -5.04 -15.59
C GLY A 173 1.49 -3.53 -15.58
N ILE A 174 1.36 -2.95 -14.40
CA ILE A 174 1.73 -1.55 -14.11
C ILE A 174 2.65 -1.50 -12.89
N LEU A 175 3.13 -0.32 -12.51
CA LEU A 175 4.00 -0.20 -11.34
C LEU A 175 3.27 -0.48 -10.04
N GLU A 176 2.02 -0.04 -9.95
CA GLU A 176 1.23 0.07 -8.72
C GLU A 176 0.66 -1.26 -8.22
N VAL A 177 0.99 -2.38 -8.89
CA VAL A 177 0.59 -3.74 -8.48
C VAL A 177 1.07 -4.03 -7.06
N ASP A 178 2.31 -3.70 -6.73
CA ASP A 178 2.88 -3.92 -5.39
C ASP A 178 2.10 -3.15 -4.32
N THR A 179 1.70 -1.92 -4.66
CA THR A 179 0.97 -0.99 -3.78
C THR A 179 -0.45 -1.45 -3.51
N ILE A 180 -1.18 -1.92 -4.53
CA ILE A 180 -2.52 -2.49 -4.34
C ILE A 180 -2.47 -3.74 -3.50
N VAL A 181 -1.53 -4.63 -3.81
CA VAL A 181 -1.36 -5.89 -3.07
C VAL A 181 -0.94 -5.62 -1.63
N HIS A 182 -0.08 -4.62 -1.40
CA HIS A 182 0.26 -4.13 -0.06
C HIS A 182 -0.98 -3.63 0.69
N GLY A 183 -1.87 -2.86 0.06
CA GLY A 183 -3.15 -2.50 0.65
C GLY A 183 -3.99 -3.75 0.98
N TRP A 184 -4.15 -4.65 0.02
CA TRP A 184 -4.99 -5.84 0.15
C TRP A 184 -4.52 -6.78 1.27
N ILE A 185 -3.22 -7.07 1.35
CA ILE A 185 -2.66 -7.97 2.37
C ILE A 185 -2.90 -7.45 3.79
N THR A 186 -2.96 -6.12 4.01
CA THR A 186 -3.26 -5.55 5.34
C THR A 186 -4.68 -5.82 5.84
N ARG A 187 -5.62 -6.16 4.93
CA ARG A 187 -7.01 -6.43 5.29
C ARG A 187 -7.42 -7.89 5.11
N GLU A 188 -6.96 -8.53 4.05
CA GLU A 188 -7.34 -9.91 3.70
C GLU A 188 -6.10 -10.76 3.35
N PRO A 189 -5.20 -10.98 4.32
CA PRO A 189 -3.89 -11.55 4.05
C PRO A 189 -3.96 -12.92 3.33
N SER A 190 -4.87 -13.79 3.77
CA SER A 190 -5.05 -15.12 3.18
C SER A 190 -5.50 -15.06 1.72
N GLN A 191 -6.42 -14.15 1.37
CA GLN A 191 -6.95 -14.04 0.01
C GLN A 191 -5.92 -13.45 -0.96
N ALA A 192 -5.17 -12.42 -0.54
CA ALA A 192 -4.11 -11.84 -1.35
C ALA A 192 -2.98 -12.85 -1.64
N VAL A 193 -2.62 -13.66 -0.64
CA VAL A 193 -1.66 -14.76 -0.79
C VAL A 193 -2.18 -15.85 -1.73
N GLU A 194 -3.43 -16.28 -1.56
CA GLU A 194 -4.06 -17.25 -2.45
C GLU A 194 -4.07 -16.76 -3.90
N TRP A 195 -4.39 -15.48 -4.12
CA TRP A 195 -4.33 -14.86 -5.44
C TRP A 195 -2.91 -14.88 -6.02
N LEU A 196 -1.88 -14.48 -5.27
CA LEU A 196 -0.49 -14.56 -5.75
C LEU A 196 -0.12 -16.00 -6.17
N ASN A 197 -0.48 -17.00 -5.36
CA ASN A 197 -0.20 -18.41 -5.65
C ASN A 197 -0.97 -18.95 -6.87
N SER A 198 -2.04 -18.27 -7.28
CA SER A 198 -2.81 -18.61 -8.48
C SER A 198 -2.18 -18.06 -9.77
N LEU A 199 -1.25 -17.11 -9.66
CA LEU A 199 -0.58 -16.53 -10.81
C LEU A 199 0.54 -17.46 -11.31
N PRO A 200 0.69 -17.62 -12.63
CA PRO A 200 1.91 -18.19 -13.20
C PRO A 200 3.14 -17.37 -12.79
N GLU A 201 4.29 -18.02 -12.59
CA GLU A 201 5.55 -17.35 -12.23
C GLU A 201 6.01 -16.34 -13.31
N ASP A 202 5.70 -16.61 -14.57
CA ASP A 202 6.00 -15.73 -15.72
C ASP A 202 4.95 -14.61 -15.92
N CYS A 203 3.93 -14.55 -15.07
CA CYS A 203 2.93 -13.50 -15.09
C CYS A 203 3.59 -12.13 -14.79
N PRO A 204 3.34 -11.07 -15.59
CA PRO A 204 3.90 -9.74 -15.36
C PRO A 204 3.60 -9.13 -13.98
N PHE A 205 2.55 -9.64 -13.31
CA PHE A 205 2.11 -9.19 -11.99
C PHE A 205 2.86 -9.88 -10.85
N TYR A 206 3.41 -11.08 -11.06
CA TYR A 206 3.89 -11.97 -10.00
C TYR A 206 4.97 -11.31 -9.13
N SER A 207 6.08 -10.87 -9.72
CA SER A 207 7.20 -10.31 -8.94
C SER A 207 6.81 -9.02 -8.18
N LYS A 208 5.93 -8.20 -8.76
CA LYS A 208 5.44 -6.97 -8.10
C LYS A 208 4.47 -7.30 -6.96
N ALA A 209 3.55 -8.22 -7.20
CA ALA A 209 2.63 -8.71 -6.18
C ALA A 209 3.40 -9.33 -5.00
N LEU A 210 4.37 -10.21 -5.28
CA LEU A 210 5.22 -10.81 -4.25
C LEU A 210 5.97 -9.74 -3.43
N LYS A 211 6.47 -8.68 -4.08
CA LYS A 211 7.07 -7.52 -3.39
C LYS A 211 6.08 -6.90 -2.40
N GLY A 212 4.86 -6.62 -2.83
CA GLY A 212 3.79 -6.04 -2.00
C GLY A 212 3.37 -6.96 -0.84
N ILE A 213 3.29 -8.27 -1.07
CA ILE A 213 2.99 -9.25 -0.01
C ILE A 213 4.10 -9.29 1.04
N VAL A 214 5.36 -9.45 0.62
CA VAL A 214 6.49 -9.51 1.57
C VAL A 214 6.59 -8.23 2.39
N TRP A 215 6.40 -7.07 1.75
CA TRP A 215 6.34 -5.79 2.45
C TRP A 215 5.23 -5.75 3.49
N GLY A 216 3.98 -6.01 3.08
CA GLY A 216 2.83 -5.88 3.97
C GLY A 216 2.83 -6.91 5.11
N ILE A 217 3.30 -8.14 4.87
CA ILE A 217 3.49 -9.11 5.95
C ILE A 217 4.60 -8.62 6.90
N GLY A 218 5.70 -8.04 6.39
CA GLY A 218 6.77 -7.45 7.21
C GLY A 218 6.27 -6.34 8.13
N GLU A 219 5.35 -5.50 7.66
CA GLU A 219 4.70 -4.47 8.48
C GLU A 219 3.81 -5.04 9.58
N MET A 220 3.13 -6.16 9.33
CA MET A 220 2.20 -6.75 10.29
C MET A 220 2.88 -7.71 11.28
N SER A 221 3.80 -8.54 10.79
CA SER A 221 4.43 -9.62 11.55
C SER A 221 5.81 -9.97 10.95
N PRO A 222 6.91 -9.44 11.52
CA PRO A 222 8.26 -9.76 11.07
C PRO A 222 8.57 -11.27 11.03
N PRO A 223 8.14 -12.10 12.01
CA PRO A 223 8.34 -13.56 11.94
C PRO A 223 7.60 -14.23 10.76
N ALA A 224 6.35 -13.84 10.50
CA ALA A 224 5.60 -14.39 9.37
C ALA A 224 6.20 -13.98 8.02
N ALA A 225 6.78 -12.78 7.95
CA ALA A 225 7.49 -12.31 6.77
C ALA A 225 8.73 -13.15 6.49
N VAL A 226 9.49 -13.53 7.52
CA VAL A 226 10.64 -14.45 7.38
C VAL A 226 10.20 -15.83 6.93
N ASP A 227 9.16 -16.41 7.54
CA ASP A 227 8.64 -17.73 7.10
C ASP A 227 8.20 -17.70 5.63
N THR A 228 7.55 -16.62 5.20
CA THR A 228 7.17 -16.42 3.79
C THR A 228 8.40 -16.26 2.90
N PHE A 229 9.35 -15.41 3.30
CA PHE A 229 10.57 -15.12 2.56
C PHE A 229 11.46 -16.35 2.37
N LEU A 230 11.64 -17.18 3.41
CA LEU A 230 12.49 -18.37 3.35
C LEU A 230 11.94 -19.48 2.46
N LYS A 231 10.64 -19.46 2.15
CA LYS A 231 10.02 -20.39 1.18
C LYS A 231 10.27 -20.01 -0.27
N LEU A 232 10.70 -18.78 -0.54
CA LEU A 232 10.98 -18.32 -1.90
C LEU A 232 12.25 -19.00 -2.44
N PRO A 233 12.33 -19.24 -3.76
CA PRO A 233 13.58 -19.59 -4.43
C PRO A 233 14.71 -18.61 -4.09
N ALA A 234 15.95 -19.08 -4.06
CA ALA A 234 17.10 -18.26 -3.66
C ALA A 234 17.26 -16.99 -4.52
N GLU A 235 17.00 -17.09 -5.82
CA GLU A 235 17.05 -15.95 -6.74
C GLU A 235 16.00 -14.88 -6.38
N GLU A 236 14.77 -15.30 -6.04
CA GLU A 236 13.72 -14.38 -5.62
C GLU A 236 14.03 -13.75 -4.27
N ARG A 237 14.55 -14.52 -3.30
CA ARG A 237 14.95 -13.98 -1.98
C ARG A 237 15.92 -12.81 -2.11
N ASN A 238 16.92 -12.96 -2.97
CA ASN A 238 17.91 -11.91 -3.20
C ASN A 238 17.27 -10.58 -3.66
N GLN A 239 16.14 -10.65 -4.37
CA GLN A 239 15.40 -9.49 -4.84
C GLN A 239 14.39 -8.94 -3.83
N LYS A 240 14.08 -9.66 -2.74
CA LYS A 240 13.03 -9.28 -1.77
C LYS A 240 13.56 -8.85 -0.40
N PHE A 241 14.87 -8.81 -0.19
CA PHE A 241 15.45 -8.28 1.05
C PHE A 241 15.03 -6.84 1.33
N GLU A 242 14.95 -5.99 0.29
CA GLU A 242 14.47 -4.61 0.42
C GLU A 242 13.03 -4.58 0.95
N SER A 243 12.15 -5.43 0.44
CA SER A 243 10.75 -5.48 0.89
C SER A 243 10.62 -6.02 2.30
N LEU A 244 11.41 -7.03 2.65
CA LEU A 244 11.44 -7.62 3.99
C LEU A 244 11.93 -6.61 5.03
N ALA A 245 13.05 -5.93 4.74
CA ALA A 245 13.64 -4.93 5.63
C ALA A 245 12.75 -3.67 5.74
N GLY A 246 12.25 -3.17 4.61
CA GLY A 246 11.41 -1.98 4.54
C GLY A 246 10.09 -2.16 5.27
N GLY A 247 9.41 -3.31 5.06
CA GLY A 247 8.18 -3.62 5.78
C GLY A 247 8.38 -3.67 7.30
N ALA A 248 9.42 -4.36 7.76
CA ALA A 248 9.72 -4.44 9.20
C ALA A 248 10.07 -3.07 9.81
N LEU A 249 10.90 -2.27 9.13
CA LEU A 249 11.25 -0.91 9.60
C LEU A 249 10.06 0.06 9.59
N SER A 250 9.12 -0.13 8.66
CA SER A 250 7.90 0.65 8.53
C SER A 250 6.94 0.35 9.69
N GLY A 251 6.66 -0.92 9.96
CA GLY A 251 5.71 -1.32 11.00
C GLY A 251 6.29 -1.36 12.43
N HIS A 252 7.53 -1.81 12.58
CA HIS A 252 8.12 -2.19 13.88
C HIS A 252 9.44 -1.48 14.19
N GLY A 253 9.87 -0.55 13.34
CA GLY A 253 11.15 0.15 13.47
C GLY A 253 12.34 -0.83 13.50
N PHE A 254 13.41 -0.44 14.19
CA PHE A 254 14.59 -1.30 14.29
C PHE A 254 14.28 -2.61 15.04
N THR A 255 13.42 -2.60 16.06
CA THR A 255 13.04 -3.83 16.78
C THR A 255 12.59 -4.96 15.84
N GLY A 256 11.73 -4.67 14.86
CA GLY A 256 11.32 -5.68 13.87
C GLY A 256 12.45 -6.09 12.93
N LEU A 257 13.34 -5.18 12.54
CA LEU A 257 14.51 -5.52 11.73
C LEU A 257 15.43 -6.51 12.48
N ASN A 258 15.61 -6.33 13.80
CA ASN A 258 16.41 -7.23 14.65
C ASN A 258 15.79 -8.62 14.71
N GLU A 259 14.47 -8.66 14.86
CA GLU A 259 13.72 -9.91 14.92
C GLU A 259 13.89 -10.70 13.63
N ILE A 260 13.78 -10.05 12.48
CA ILE A 260 14.06 -10.67 11.17
C ILE A 260 15.50 -11.17 11.11
N ALA A 261 16.48 -10.34 11.47
CA ALA A 261 17.89 -10.70 11.42
C ALA A 261 18.19 -11.95 12.27
N ALA A 262 17.57 -12.07 13.45
CA ALA A 262 17.73 -13.23 14.34
C ALA A 262 17.10 -14.52 13.78
N LEU A 263 16.07 -14.41 12.94
CA LEU A 263 15.37 -15.54 12.33
C LEU A 263 16.01 -15.99 11.00
N LEU A 264 16.82 -15.15 10.35
CA LEU A 264 17.51 -15.51 9.12
C LEU A 264 18.64 -16.54 9.41
N PRO A 265 18.77 -17.60 8.60
CA PRO A 265 19.65 -18.72 8.93
C PRO A 265 21.13 -18.43 8.67
N SER A 266 21.47 -17.62 7.67
CA SER A 266 22.86 -17.39 7.23
C SER A 266 23.36 -15.98 7.53
N ASP A 267 24.67 -15.84 7.73
CA ASP A 267 25.32 -14.52 7.85
C ASP A 267 25.16 -13.67 6.59
N ASP A 268 25.16 -14.32 5.42
CA ASP A 268 24.96 -13.64 4.14
C ASP A 268 23.55 -13.05 4.03
N ASP A 269 22.51 -13.78 4.46
CA ASP A 269 21.14 -13.26 4.49
C ASP A 269 21.02 -12.09 5.46
N ARG A 270 21.62 -12.18 6.65
CA ARG A 270 21.65 -11.08 7.63
C ARG A 270 22.35 -9.85 7.06
N LYS A 271 23.50 -10.03 6.40
CA LYS A 271 24.23 -8.94 5.74
C LYS A 271 23.39 -8.32 4.63
N ASN A 272 22.74 -9.13 3.80
CA ASN A 272 21.88 -8.65 2.72
C ASN A 272 20.68 -7.87 3.28
N LEU A 273 20.05 -8.35 4.36
CA LEU A 273 19.00 -7.62 5.05
C LEU A 273 19.47 -6.23 5.50
N LEU A 274 20.61 -6.15 6.19
CA LEU A 274 21.18 -4.88 6.67
C LEU A 274 21.52 -3.92 5.52
N MET A 275 22.13 -4.42 4.44
CA MET A 275 22.46 -3.58 3.29
C MET A 275 21.21 -3.03 2.61
N ASN A 276 20.15 -3.83 2.51
CA ASN A 276 18.89 -3.43 1.90
C ASN A 276 17.96 -2.64 2.84
N SER A 277 18.28 -2.54 4.13
CA SER A 277 17.53 -1.71 5.08
C SER A 277 17.94 -0.23 5.03
N LEU A 278 19.15 0.07 4.54
CA LEU A 278 19.73 1.42 4.55
C LEU A 278 18.83 2.50 3.92
N PRO A 279 18.21 2.29 2.74
CA PRO A 279 17.32 3.30 2.15
C PRO A 279 16.18 3.73 3.08
N PHE A 280 15.65 2.80 3.87
CA PHE A 280 14.54 3.06 4.80
C PHE A 280 15.03 3.61 6.13
N ALA A 281 16.17 3.10 6.61
CA ALA A 281 16.78 3.52 7.86
C ALA A 281 17.20 5.01 7.81
N MET A 282 17.62 5.51 6.63
CA MET A 282 17.97 6.93 6.43
C MET A 282 16.78 7.89 6.58
N ASN A 283 15.54 7.41 6.51
CA ASN A 283 14.35 8.23 6.77
C ASN A 283 14.02 8.36 8.27
N LYS A 284 14.77 7.68 9.15
CA LYS A 284 14.64 7.79 10.61
C LYS A 284 15.51 8.94 11.14
N SER A 285 15.26 9.38 12.36
CA SER A 285 16.12 10.40 12.98
C SER A 285 17.55 9.87 13.15
N PRO A 286 18.59 10.73 13.13
CA PRO A 286 19.97 10.29 13.31
C PRO A 286 20.19 9.50 14.61
N SER A 287 19.51 9.85 15.70
CA SER A 287 19.59 9.13 16.98
C SER A 287 18.98 7.72 16.87
N GLU A 288 17.78 7.59 16.31
CA GLU A 288 17.14 6.29 16.12
C GLU A 288 17.99 5.39 15.20
N PHE A 289 18.56 5.96 14.14
CA PHE A 289 19.45 5.25 13.25
C PHE A 289 20.68 4.71 13.97
N VAL A 290 21.39 5.55 14.73
CA VAL A 290 22.60 5.15 15.46
C VAL A 290 22.29 4.09 16.50
N GLU A 291 21.24 4.29 17.31
CA GLU A 291 20.83 3.34 18.35
C GLU A 291 20.38 2.01 17.75
N GLY A 292 19.59 2.04 16.68
CA GLY A 292 19.13 0.86 15.97
C GLY A 292 20.28 0.05 15.37
N MET A 293 21.18 0.72 14.64
CA MET A 293 22.30 0.06 13.95
C MET A 293 23.38 -0.45 14.91
N ALA A 294 23.59 0.21 16.05
CA ALA A 294 24.55 -0.23 17.07
C ALA A 294 24.23 -1.64 17.60
N GLY A 295 22.97 -2.08 17.52
CA GLY A 295 22.57 -3.44 17.87
C GLY A 295 22.86 -4.50 16.82
N HIS A 296 23.39 -4.19 15.63
CA HIS A 296 23.50 -5.14 14.49
C HIS A 296 24.90 -5.33 13.94
N LEU A 297 25.84 -4.48 14.34
CA LEU A 297 27.23 -4.70 13.97
C LEU A 297 27.73 -5.90 14.80
N PRO A 298 28.07 -7.04 14.19
CA PRO A 298 28.77 -8.09 14.91
C PRO A 298 30.03 -7.45 15.50
N MET A 299 30.15 -7.48 16.82
CA MET A 299 31.39 -7.15 17.52
C MET A 299 32.46 -8.19 17.18
#